data_AF-A0A7X9KJQ4-F1
#
_entry.id   AF-A0A7X9KJQ4-F1
#
_cell.length_a   1.000
_cell.length_b   1.000
_cell.length_c   1.000
_cell.angle_alpha   90.00
_cell.angle_beta   90.00
_cell.angle_gamma   90.00
#
_symmetry.space_group_name_H-M   'P 1'
#
loop_
_entity.id
_entity.type
_entity.pdbx_description
1 polymer ?
#
loop_
_entity_poly.entity_id
_entity_poly.type
_entity_poly.pdbx_seq_one_letter_code
_entity_poly.pdbx_strand_id
1 'polypeptide(L)'
;MDSTIPQSLDEIDSEILVVTFDGEAVEQPAPYFGAQDASGTASQPEAGFAPDALYQEFCWAVSVINSRPQPRDELEEVVVASAYFSAIEPYVVPDLRDELALLVEFTASIVADGTFTEDDEGNSDAGLAVETINQFVDRECLGRTP
;
A
#
# COMPACT_ATOMS: atom_id res chain seq x y z
N MET A 1 22.31 -2.47 15.34
CA MET A 1 21.01 -3.12 15.05
C MET A 1 21.23 -3.78 13.72
N ASP A 2 21.21 -5.11 13.71
CA ASP A 2 21.49 -5.93 12.54
C ASP A 2 20.23 -5.89 11.68
N SER A 3 20.15 -4.94 10.74
CA SER A 3 19.07 -4.90 9.76
C SER A 3 19.37 -6.01 8.76
N THR A 4 18.73 -7.16 8.97
CA THR A 4 18.76 -8.23 7.99
C THR A 4 17.78 -7.80 6.91
N ILE A 5 18.32 -7.50 5.73
CA ILE A 5 17.52 -7.19 4.56
C ILE A 5 16.77 -8.48 4.17
N PRO A 6 15.43 -8.46 4.03
CA PRO A 6 14.67 -9.66 3.69
C PRO A 6 15.15 -10.24 2.35
N GLN A 7 15.36 -11.55 2.30
CA GLN A 7 15.91 -12.22 1.11
C GLN A 7 14.84 -12.78 0.17
N SER A 8 13.56 -12.69 0.52
CA SER A 8 12.46 -13.20 -0.30
C SER A 8 11.11 -12.53 0.02
N LEU A 9 10.14 -12.71 -0.89
CA LEU A 9 8.74 -12.33 -0.67
C LEU A 9 8.15 -12.97 0.59
N ASP A 10 8.44 -14.25 0.85
CA ASP A 10 7.92 -14.97 2.02
C ASP A 10 8.43 -14.37 3.34
N GLU A 11 9.65 -13.81 3.34
CA GLU A 11 10.21 -13.14 4.51
C GLU A 11 9.46 -11.82 4.78
N ILE A 12 9.27 -11.00 3.74
CA ILE A 12 8.46 -9.76 3.84
C ILE A 12 7.01 -10.07 4.25
N ASP A 13 6.41 -11.11 3.69
CA ASP A 13 5.05 -11.55 4.06
C ASP A 13 4.94 -11.89 5.55
N SER A 14 6.00 -12.44 6.15
CA SER A 14 6.03 -12.76 7.58
C SER A 14 6.28 -11.55 8.48
N GLU A 15 6.91 -10.50 7.96
CA GLU A 15 7.21 -9.26 8.69
C GLU A 15 5.99 -8.31 8.70
N ILE A 16 5.23 -8.26 7.61
CA ILE A 16 4.03 -7.43 7.50
C ILE A 16 2.83 -8.21 8.04
N LEU A 17 2.53 -7.97 9.32
CA LEU A 17 1.42 -8.63 10.01
C LEU A 17 0.06 -8.31 9.38
N VAL A 18 -0.82 -9.31 9.35
CA VAL A 18 -2.23 -9.11 8.98
C VAL A 18 -2.89 -8.24 10.06
N VAL A 19 -3.48 -7.12 9.64
CA VAL A 19 -4.26 -6.25 10.53
C VAL A 19 -5.68 -6.80 10.63
N THR A 20 -6.15 -7.01 11.86
CA THR A 20 -7.51 -7.47 12.13
C THR A 20 -8.46 -6.30 12.32
N PHE A 21 -9.69 -6.45 11.85
CA PHE A 21 -10.79 -5.48 11.98
C PHE A 21 -12.08 -6.21 12.36
N ASP A 22 -13.07 -5.48 12.88
CA ASP A 22 -14.30 -6.07 13.41
C ASP A 22 -15.39 -6.20 12.34
N GLY A 23 -15.37 -5.33 11.32
CA GLY A 23 -16.33 -5.30 10.22
C GLY A 23 -16.23 -6.43 9.19
N GLU A 24 -17.12 -6.37 8.20
CA GLU A 24 -17.10 -7.30 7.06
C GLU A 24 -15.94 -6.99 6.12
N ALA A 25 -15.26 -8.03 5.64
CA ALA A 25 -14.23 -7.87 4.62
C ALA A 25 -14.85 -7.63 3.23
N VAL A 26 -14.17 -6.84 2.41
CA VAL A 26 -14.45 -6.72 0.98
C VAL A 26 -13.99 -8.01 0.29
N GLU A 27 -14.86 -8.64 -0.51
CA GLU A 27 -14.53 -9.90 -1.21
C GLU A 27 -13.47 -9.72 -2.28
N GLN A 28 -13.43 -8.54 -2.90
CA GLN A 28 -12.53 -8.15 -3.99
C GLN A 28 -12.04 -6.73 -3.72
N PRO A 29 -11.10 -6.55 -2.77
CA PRO A 29 -10.65 -5.22 -2.41
C PRO A 29 -9.84 -4.60 -3.55
N ALA A 30 -9.98 -3.27 -3.68
CA ALA A 30 -9.07 -2.49 -4.48
C ALA A 30 -7.66 -2.57 -3.87
N PRO A 31 -6.59 -2.49 -4.68
CA PRO A 31 -5.25 -2.36 -4.14
C PRO A 31 -5.12 -1.01 -3.39
N TYR A 32 -4.33 -1.00 -2.33
CA TYR A 32 -3.88 0.24 -1.70
C TYR A 32 -3.00 1.06 -2.66
N PHE A 33 -2.15 0.37 -3.41
CA PHE A 33 -1.32 0.98 -4.45
C PHE A 33 -1.28 0.16 -5.74
N GLY A 34 -1.28 0.86 -6.88
CA GLY A 34 -1.19 0.30 -8.23
C GLY A 34 -2.54 0.04 -8.89
N ALA A 35 -2.48 -0.40 -10.15
CA ALA A 35 -3.62 -0.56 -11.02
C ALA A 35 -4.56 -1.68 -10.60
N GLN A 36 -5.84 -1.50 -10.86
CA GLN A 36 -6.85 -2.53 -10.75
C GLN A 36 -6.98 -3.35 -12.04
N ASP A 37 -7.34 -4.62 -11.90
CA ASP A 37 -7.76 -5.44 -13.03
C ASP A 37 -9.26 -5.22 -13.36
N ALA A 38 -9.78 -5.96 -14.34
CA ALA A 38 -11.17 -5.82 -14.76
C ALA A 38 -12.21 -6.21 -13.68
N SER A 39 -11.78 -6.87 -12.62
CA SER A 39 -12.62 -7.22 -11.47
C SER A 39 -12.54 -6.19 -10.33
N GLY A 40 -11.70 -5.17 -10.45
CA GLY A 40 -11.48 -4.18 -9.39
C GLY A 40 -10.46 -4.62 -8.34
N THR A 41 -9.76 -5.74 -8.54
CA THR A 41 -8.73 -6.23 -7.61
C THR A 41 -7.34 -5.81 -8.05
N ALA A 42 -6.34 -6.02 -7.17
CA ALA A 42 -4.95 -5.72 -7.48
C ALA A 42 -4.49 -6.40 -8.79
N SER A 43 -4.01 -5.60 -9.73
CA SER A 43 -3.44 -6.11 -10.96
C SER A 43 -2.22 -6.99 -10.70
N GLN A 44 -2.12 -8.06 -11.49
CA GLN A 44 -0.90 -8.86 -11.53
C GLN A 44 0.15 -8.19 -12.44
N PRO A 45 1.45 -8.42 -12.17
CA PRO A 45 2.53 -8.00 -13.06
C PRO A 45 2.34 -8.57 -14.48
N GLU A 46 2.80 -7.83 -15.49
CA GLU A 46 2.80 -8.30 -16.87
C GLU A 46 3.59 -9.62 -17.03
N ALA A 47 3.15 -10.47 -17.96
CA ALA A 47 3.77 -11.77 -18.15
C ALA A 47 5.25 -11.66 -18.53
N GLY A 48 6.12 -12.20 -17.67
CA GLY A 48 7.58 -12.15 -17.85
C GLY A 48 8.22 -10.85 -17.36
N PHE A 49 7.44 -9.93 -16.78
CA PHE A 49 7.98 -8.78 -16.06
C PHE A 49 8.59 -9.22 -14.74
N ALA A 50 9.73 -8.60 -14.40
CA ALA A 50 10.36 -8.73 -13.09
C ALA A 50 10.78 -7.32 -12.66
N PRO A 51 10.44 -6.89 -11.43
CA PRO A 51 10.92 -5.62 -10.88
C PRO A 51 12.45 -5.55 -10.89
N ASP A 52 12.98 -4.34 -11.04
CA ASP A 52 14.41 -4.11 -10.82
C ASP A 52 14.79 -4.50 -9.38
N ALA A 53 15.98 -5.06 -9.19
CA ALA A 53 16.48 -5.47 -7.88
C ALA A 53 16.49 -4.30 -6.87
N LEU A 54 16.63 -3.05 -7.35
CA LEU A 54 16.57 -1.85 -6.53
C LEU A 54 15.17 -1.62 -5.90
N TYR A 55 14.11 -2.07 -6.56
CA TYR A 55 12.72 -1.80 -6.17
C TYR A 55 11.99 -3.06 -5.71
N GLN A 56 12.65 -4.21 -5.81
CA GLN A 56 12.04 -5.52 -5.59
C GLN A 56 11.39 -5.66 -4.22
N GLU A 57 12.06 -5.22 -3.15
CA GLU A 57 11.53 -5.29 -1.79
C GLU A 57 10.29 -4.42 -1.61
N PHE A 58 10.29 -3.21 -2.16
CA PHE A 58 9.11 -2.34 -2.15
C PHE A 58 7.94 -2.99 -2.91
N CYS A 59 8.19 -3.52 -4.11
CA CYS A 59 7.18 -4.18 -4.90
C CYS A 59 6.59 -5.42 -4.21
N TRP A 60 7.42 -6.19 -3.50
CA TRP A 60 6.97 -7.29 -2.66
C TRP A 60 6.12 -6.80 -1.48
N ALA A 61 6.55 -5.77 -0.77
CA ALA A 61 5.80 -5.20 0.34
C ALA A 61 4.41 -4.69 -0.10
N VAL A 62 4.34 -3.99 -1.23
CA VAL A 62 3.08 -3.56 -1.86
C VAL A 62 2.20 -4.76 -2.22
N SER A 63 2.79 -5.80 -2.84
CA SER A 63 2.06 -7.03 -3.17
C SER A 63 1.48 -7.72 -1.92
N VAL A 64 2.22 -7.71 -0.81
CA VAL A 64 1.76 -8.29 0.46
C VAL A 64 0.56 -7.52 0.98
N ILE A 65 0.64 -6.20 1.14
CA ILE A 65 -0.49 -5.42 1.69
C ILE A 65 -1.72 -5.48 0.78
N ASN A 66 -1.55 -5.49 -0.54
CA ASN A 66 -2.63 -5.63 -1.51
C ASN A 66 -3.30 -7.02 -1.50
N SER A 67 -2.62 -8.04 -0.95
CA SER A 67 -3.18 -9.39 -0.79
C SER A 67 -3.97 -9.58 0.50
N ARG A 68 -3.90 -8.62 1.44
CA ARG A 68 -4.52 -8.75 2.75
C ARG A 68 -6.02 -8.43 2.68
N PRO A 69 -6.83 -9.01 3.58
CA PRO A 69 -8.21 -8.60 3.76
C PRO A 69 -8.30 -7.09 4.06
N GLN A 70 -9.32 -6.44 3.50
CA GLN A 70 -9.63 -5.04 3.77
C GLN A 70 -11.09 -4.94 4.26
N PRO A 71 -11.36 -4.09 5.26
CA PRO A 71 -12.71 -3.88 5.77
C PRO A 71 -13.56 -3.11 4.76
N ARG A 72 -14.89 -3.26 4.87
CA ARG A 72 -15.86 -2.47 4.10
C ARG A 72 -16.14 -1.09 4.73
N ASP A 73 -15.92 -0.95 6.03
CA ASP A 73 -16.09 0.33 6.73
C ASP A 73 -14.91 1.26 6.42
N GLU A 74 -15.22 2.50 6.04
CA GLU A 74 -14.22 3.48 5.57
C GLU A 74 -13.23 3.86 6.68
N LEU A 75 -13.68 3.99 7.92
CA LEU A 75 -12.78 4.33 9.02
C LEU A 75 -11.90 3.13 9.39
N GLU A 76 -12.46 1.91 9.42
CA GLU A 76 -11.64 0.70 9.58
C GLU A 76 -10.64 0.57 8.43
N GLU A 77 -11.02 0.93 7.20
CA GLU A 77 -10.12 0.88 6.03
C GLU A 77 -8.94 1.83 6.23
N VAL A 78 -9.19 3.05 6.71
CA VAL A 78 -8.12 4.00 7.05
C VAL A 78 -7.23 3.47 8.18
N VAL A 79 -7.79 2.85 9.22
CA VAL A 79 -7.01 2.23 10.31
C VAL A 79 -6.08 1.14 9.76
N VAL A 80 -6.61 0.27 8.90
CA VAL A 80 -5.85 -0.81 8.28
C VAL A 80 -4.78 -0.26 7.33
N ALA A 81 -5.13 0.74 6.50
CA ALA A 81 -4.22 1.43 5.61
C ALA A 81 -3.06 2.08 6.38
N SER A 82 -3.35 2.78 7.48
CA SER A 82 -2.34 3.43 8.33
C SER A 82 -1.31 2.42 8.85
N ALA A 83 -1.78 1.28 9.33
CA ALA A 83 -0.91 0.20 9.81
C ALA A 83 -0.05 -0.39 8.68
N TYR A 84 -0.63 -0.63 7.50
CA TYR A 84 0.10 -1.16 6.36
C TYR A 84 1.10 -0.16 5.76
N PHE A 85 0.75 1.12 5.65
CA PHE A 85 1.67 2.15 5.16
C PHE A 85 2.90 2.25 6.07
N SER A 86 2.67 2.25 7.40
CA SER A 86 3.76 2.22 8.38
C SER A 86 4.61 0.94 8.27
N ALA A 87 3.96 -0.21 8.01
CA ALA A 87 4.67 -1.49 7.89
C ALA A 87 5.56 -1.59 6.65
N ILE A 88 5.23 -0.89 5.56
CA ILE A 88 6.02 -0.90 4.32
C ILE A 88 7.10 0.20 4.28
N GLU A 89 7.11 1.15 5.22
CA GLU A 89 8.13 2.22 5.31
C GLU A 89 9.58 1.71 5.23
N PRO A 90 9.97 0.59 5.87
CA PRO A 90 11.36 0.10 5.78
C PRO A 90 11.81 -0.27 4.37
N TYR A 91 10.86 -0.62 3.49
CA TYR A 91 11.15 -1.05 2.11
C TYR A 91 10.94 0.08 1.09
N VAL A 92 10.48 1.25 1.51
CA VAL A 92 10.17 2.34 0.58
C VAL A 92 11.41 2.81 -0.16
N VAL A 93 11.27 2.97 -1.48
CA VAL A 93 12.34 3.49 -2.31
C VAL A 93 12.59 4.96 -1.98
N PRO A 94 13.84 5.47 -2.10
CA PRO A 94 14.17 6.85 -1.72
C PRO A 94 13.28 7.91 -2.37
N ASP A 95 12.86 7.68 -3.61
CA ASP A 95 12.07 8.61 -4.41
C ASP A 95 10.59 8.68 -4.02
N LEU A 96 10.11 7.79 -3.13
CA LEU A 96 8.73 7.76 -2.64
C LEU A 96 8.61 8.01 -1.13
N ARG A 97 9.72 8.33 -0.46
CA ARG A 97 9.75 8.46 1.00
C ARG A 97 8.84 9.57 1.50
N ASP A 98 8.86 10.70 0.82
CA ASP A 98 8.10 11.88 1.25
C ASP A 98 6.60 11.64 1.02
N GLU A 99 6.23 11.00 -0.08
CA GLU A 99 4.85 10.63 -0.40
C GLU A 99 4.30 9.59 0.58
N LEU A 100 5.05 8.53 0.88
CA LEU A 100 4.59 7.51 1.84
C LEU A 100 4.50 8.09 3.25
N ALA A 101 5.49 8.89 3.68
CA ALA A 101 5.46 9.54 4.98
C ALA A 101 4.24 10.45 5.13
N LEU A 102 3.88 11.20 4.08
CA LEU A 102 2.67 12.02 4.06
C LEU A 102 1.42 11.17 4.26
N LEU A 103 1.31 10.01 3.59
CA LEU A 103 0.16 9.12 3.76
C LEU A 103 0.11 8.47 5.14
N VAL A 104 1.25 8.11 5.73
CA VAL A 104 1.33 7.62 7.12
C VAL A 104 0.84 8.71 8.08
N GLU A 105 1.33 9.94 7.95
CA GLU A 105 0.91 11.05 8.81
C GLU A 105 -0.58 11.38 8.66
N PHE A 106 -1.06 11.42 7.41
CA PHE A 106 -2.46 11.72 7.08
C PHE A 106 -3.42 10.66 7.62
N THR A 107 -3.14 9.38 7.38
CA THR A 107 -3.99 8.30 7.90
C THR A 107 -3.90 8.24 9.44
N ALA A 108 -2.73 8.48 10.03
CA ALA A 108 -2.59 8.53 11.48
C ALA A 108 -3.40 9.69 12.12
N SER A 109 -3.52 10.84 11.46
CA SER A 109 -4.35 11.93 11.98
C SER A 109 -5.84 11.57 11.97
N ILE A 110 -6.33 10.95 10.90
CA ILE A 110 -7.73 10.50 10.80
C ILE A 110 -8.03 9.45 11.89
N VAL A 111 -7.11 8.49 12.09
CA VAL A 111 -7.23 7.47 13.14
C VAL A 111 -7.26 8.11 14.53
N ALA A 112 -6.43 9.13 14.77
CA ALA A 112 -6.39 9.84 16.05
C ALA A 112 -7.68 10.64 16.31
N ASP A 113 -8.27 11.24 15.28
CA ASP A 113 -9.53 11.97 15.36
C ASP A 113 -10.74 11.02 15.47
N GLY A 114 -10.59 9.76 15.03
CA GLY A 114 -11.60 8.71 15.14
C GLY A 114 -12.80 8.93 14.21
N THR A 115 -12.63 9.73 13.16
CA THR A 115 -13.65 10.05 12.17
C THR A 115 -12.99 10.30 10.83
N PHE A 116 -13.62 9.82 9.76
CA PHE A 116 -13.24 10.12 8.37
C PHE A 116 -14.33 11.01 7.77
N THR A 117 -13.94 12.12 7.14
CA THR A 117 -14.86 13.18 6.68
C THR A 117 -14.66 13.52 5.21
N GLU A 118 -15.62 14.23 4.60
CA GLU A 118 -15.52 14.70 3.20
C GLU A 118 -14.29 15.59 2.97
N ASP A 119 -13.84 16.34 3.99
CA ASP A 119 -12.62 17.16 3.90
C ASP A 119 -11.36 16.30 3.77
N ASP A 120 -11.37 15.10 4.37
CA ASP A 120 -10.28 14.12 4.27
C ASP A 120 -10.26 13.48 2.88
N GLU A 121 -11.41 13.10 2.34
CA GLU A 121 -11.54 12.61 0.95
C GLU A 121 -11.03 13.63 -0.07
N GLY A 122 -11.24 14.92 0.20
CA GLY A 122 -10.83 16.04 -0.64
C GLY A 122 -9.37 16.48 -0.49
N ASN A 123 -8.57 15.80 0.34
CA ASN A 123 -7.19 16.21 0.59
C ASN A 123 -6.31 16.04 -0.66
N SER A 124 -5.97 17.17 -1.29
CA SER A 124 -5.21 17.18 -2.54
C SER A 124 -3.80 16.62 -2.40
N ASP A 125 -3.16 16.83 -1.25
CA ASP A 125 -1.77 16.44 -1.04
C ASP A 125 -1.67 14.92 -0.85
N ALA A 126 -2.59 14.34 -0.07
CA ALA A 126 -2.74 12.89 0.03
C ALA A 126 -3.10 12.25 -1.31
N GLY A 127 -4.02 12.86 -2.07
CA GLY A 127 -4.38 12.40 -3.42
C GLY A 127 -3.18 12.36 -4.38
N LEU A 128 -2.34 13.41 -4.39
CA LEU A 128 -1.14 13.47 -5.21
C LEU A 128 -0.06 12.48 -4.77
N ALA A 129 0.09 12.24 -3.46
CA ALA A 129 1.00 11.23 -2.94
C ALA A 129 0.59 9.81 -3.38
N VAL A 130 -0.71 9.48 -3.26
CA VAL A 130 -1.26 8.21 -3.77
C VAL A 130 -1.03 8.09 -5.28
N GLU A 131 -1.32 9.13 -6.06
CA GLU A 131 -1.10 9.11 -7.51
C GLU A 131 0.37 8.84 -7.87
N THR A 132 1.30 9.49 -7.19
CA THR A 132 2.74 9.34 -7.41
C THR A 132 3.21 7.91 -7.12
N ILE A 133 2.78 7.34 -5.98
CA ILE A 133 3.10 5.96 -5.62
C ILE A 133 2.45 4.98 -6.60
N ASN A 134 1.20 5.22 -7.02
CA ASN A 134 0.52 4.38 -8.02
C ASN A 134 1.26 4.35 -9.35
N GLN A 135 1.68 5.50 -9.87
CA GLN A 135 2.45 5.58 -11.12
C GLN A 135 3.77 4.83 -11.01
N PHE A 136 4.43 4.87 -9.84
CA PHE A 136 5.63 4.09 -9.60
C PHE A 136 5.33 2.59 -9.57
N VAL A 137 4.33 2.15 -8.77
CA VAL A 137 3.97 0.73 -8.64
C VAL A 137 3.57 0.15 -10.00
N ASP A 138 2.79 0.89 -10.78
CA ASP A 138 2.38 0.46 -12.11
C ASP A 138 3.58 0.22 -13.01
N ARG A 139 4.53 1.17 -13.04
CA ARG A 139 5.70 1.08 -13.91
C ARG A 139 6.73 0.05 -13.43
N GLU A 140 7.11 0.13 -12.17
CA GLU A 140 8.27 -0.57 -11.62
C GLU A 140 7.92 -1.92 -10.99
N CYS A 141 6.67 -2.12 -10.56
CA CYS A 141 6.21 -3.37 -9.93
C CYS A 141 5.32 -4.20 -10.85
N LEU A 142 4.53 -3.56 -11.73
CA LEU A 142 3.58 -4.24 -12.60
C LEU A 142 4.00 -4.28 -14.07
N GLY A 143 5.00 -3.48 -14.48
CA GLY A 143 5.46 -3.39 -15.87
C GLY A 143 4.51 -2.64 -16.79
N ARG A 144 3.60 -1.82 -16.23
CA ARG A 144 2.57 -1.08 -16.96
C ARG A 144 3.04 0.33 -17.28
N THR A 145 2.69 0.81 -18.45
CA THR A 145 2.91 2.23 -18.80
C THR A 145 1.65 3.01 -18.42
N PRO A 146 1.77 4.18 -17.75
CA PRO A 146 0.63 5.05 -17.47
C PRO A 146 -0.13 5.50 -18.73
#